data_AF-A0A7M1VMW3-F1
#
_entry.id   AF-A0A7M1VMW3-F1
#
_cell.length_a   1.000
_cell.length_b   1.000
_cell.length_c   1.000
_cell.angle_alpha   90.00
_cell.angle_beta   90.00
_cell.angle_gamma   90.00
#
_symmetry.space_group_name_H-M   'P 1'
#
loop_
_entity.id
_entity.type
_entity.pdbx_description
1 polymer ?
#
loop_
_entity_poly.entity_id
_entity_poly.type
_entity_poly.pdbx_seq_one_letter_code
_entity_poly.pdbx_strand_id
1 'polypeptide(L)'
;MNQRLYTSIFCNTVNAMALITFPVIGLFLSLCSQVLLYFNKKTSKINNIIIAFGFAILAFQYERLDGSGDIVKYEIAYNYISNEASLSQVFQDFYNIFYSGWNTVLYFTAKIFDNFNYVNFIFVLIYYKLLTSIVDKFANTKKELIYLLFFFILYLSLPFLFTTYRNQASFLVFFYGVLCCNRIARYALMIVSISLHPASIFLLLIYTLKNIVRVNVNFLPLILILGFLIKPIIQLFSGLLLHIPFVGGKIQTYIMGDWSNYDFSRASDLLQIINTAGIVFTVIFSFYILKRHRIARSDYISFILVYFATSLLFVSFQTFAQRYILFCFPLYIPVIISAFRVGSSLEKLVLTFLMILTIDVRFFTVFSNRSFVIGEGFPDNIIASTVNIFNLL
;
A
#
# COMPACT_ATOMS: atom_id res chain seq x y z
N MET A 1 -24.06 25.59 -15.17
CA MET A 1 -22.73 25.09 -14.73
C MET A 1 -22.43 25.43 -13.27
N ASN A 2 -22.73 26.66 -12.81
CA ASN A 2 -22.44 27.12 -11.46
C ASN A 2 -23.15 26.34 -10.34
N GLN A 3 -24.44 26.02 -10.48
CA GLN A 3 -25.19 25.32 -9.41
C GLN A 3 -24.60 23.94 -9.05
N ARG A 4 -24.19 23.13 -10.04
CA ARG A 4 -23.57 21.81 -9.81
C ARG A 4 -22.21 21.92 -9.11
N LEU A 5 -21.45 22.96 -9.41
CA LEU A 5 -20.17 23.23 -8.75
C LEU A 5 -20.39 23.65 -7.29
N TYR A 6 -21.37 24.53 -7.03
CA TYR A 6 -21.74 24.93 -5.67
C TYR A 6 -22.23 23.75 -4.83
N THR A 7 -23.06 22.86 -5.39
CA THR A 7 -23.48 21.63 -4.71
C THR A 7 -22.28 20.76 -4.36
N SER A 8 -21.31 20.59 -5.27
CA SER A 8 -20.12 19.79 -4.99
C SER A 8 -19.21 20.41 -3.93
N ILE A 9 -19.06 21.74 -3.91
CA ILE A 9 -18.29 22.44 -2.89
C ILE A 9 -18.98 22.30 -1.53
N PHE A 10 -20.29 22.54 -1.46
CA PHE A 10 -21.08 22.39 -0.24
C PHE A 10 -20.97 20.97 0.33
N CYS A 11 -21.17 19.94 -0.49
CA CYS A 11 -21.01 18.55 -0.05
C CYS A 11 -19.60 18.25 0.46
N ASN A 12 -18.55 18.74 -0.21
CA ASN A 12 -17.17 18.56 0.27
C ASN A 12 -16.94 19.25 1.63
N THR A 13 -17.51 20.44 1.84
CA THR A 13 -17.44 21.13 3.14
C THR A 13 -18.16 20.33 4.23
N VAL A 14 -19.39 19.87 3.96
CA VAL A 14 -20.15 19.03 4.90
C VAL A 14 -19.39 17.74 5.22
N ASN A 15 -18.83 17.09 4.20
CA ASN A 15 -18.03 15.87 4.37
C ASN A 15 -16.80 16.14 5.25
N ALA A 16 -16.09 17.24 5.03
CA ALA A 16 -14.93 17.60 5.85
C ALA A 16 -15.32 17.91 7.31
N MET A 17 -16.44 18.60 7.53
CA MET A 17 -16.96 18.84 8.89
C MET A 17 -17.39 17.55 9.58
N ALA A 18 -18.09 16.67 8.85
CA ALA A 18 -18.48 15.35 9.34
C ALA A 18 -17.26 14.47 9.59
N LEU A 19 -16.17 14.63 8.84
CA LEU A 19 -14.94 13.88 9.03
C LEU A 19 -14.22 14.23 10.34
N ILE A 20 -14.24 15.51 10.73
CA ILE A 20 -13.62 15.95 11.98
C ILE A 20 -14.39 15.40 13.19
N THR A 21 -15.72 15.36 13.10
CA THR A 21 -16.61 14.97 14.21
C THR A 21 -16.90 13.47 14.25
N PHE A 22 -17.13 12.87 13.08
CA PHE A 22 -17.49 11.47 12.86
C PHE A 22 -16.69 10.88 11.68
N PRO A 23 -15.40 10.55 11.86
CA PRO A 23 -14.50 10.20 10.75
C PRO A 23 -15.01 9.08 9.84
N VAL A 24 -15.64 8.04 10.39
CA VAL A 24 -16.27 6.95 9.62
C VAL A 24 -17.44 7.45 8.77
N ILE A 25 -18.33 8.27 9.34
CA ILE A 25 -19.47 8.86 8.62
C ILE A 25 -18.97 9.83 7.55
N GLY A 26 -18.00 10.70 7.88
CA GLY A 26 -17.39 11.62 6.94
C GLY A 26 -16.72 10.91 5.77
N LEU A 27 -16.01 9.80 6.02
CA LEU A 27 -15.45 8.94 4.97
C LEU A 27 -16.54 8.33 4.10
N PHE A 28 -17.58 7.75 4.70
CA PHE A 28 -18.71 7.18 3.98
C PHE A 28 -19.37 8.23 3.06
N LEU A 29 -19.67 9.42 3.60
CA LEU A 29 -20.24 10.52 2.84
C LEU A 29 -19.31 11.01 1.73
N SER A 30 -17.99 11.02 1.97
CA SER A 30 -16.98 11.35 0.95
C SER A 30 -16.99 10.34 -0.21
N LEU A 31 -17.12 9.05 0.10
CA LEU A 31 -17.23 8.00 -0.92
C LEU A 31 -18.56 8.08 -1.68
N CYS A 32 -19.69 8.28 -0.97
CA CYS A 32 -20.99 8.52 -1.60
C CYS A 32 -20.95 9.74 -2.51
N SER A 33 -20.29 10.82 -2.10
CA SER A 33 -20.17 12.04 -2.90
C SER A 33 -19.41 11.80 -4.21
N GLN A 34 -18.37 10.93 -4.18
CA GLN A 34 -17.63 10.53 -5.38
C GLN A 34 -18.52 9.78 -6.38
N VAL A 35 -19.44 8.96 -5.87
CA VAL A 35 -20.38 8.17 -6.68
C VAL A 35 -21.53 9.03 -7.20
N LEU A 36 -22.12 9.87 -6.36
CA LEU A 36 -23.39 10.53 -6.62
C LEU A 36 -23.23 11.91 -7.29
N LEU A 37 -22.16 12.66 -7.00
CA LEU A 37 -22.04 14.04 -7.46
C LEU A 37 -21.47 14.18 -8.87
N TYR A 38 -21.65 15.36 -9.46
CA TYR A 38 -21.11 15.70 -10.76
C TYR A 38 -19.57 15.59 -10.77
N PHE A 39 -19.03 14.85 -11.73
CA PHE A 39 -17.59 14.65 -11.84
C PHE A 39 -16.91 15.89 -12.42
N ASN A 40 -16.05 16.50 -11.61
CA ASN A 40 -15.12 17.54 -12.03
C ASN A 40 -13.74 17.19 -11.45
N LYS A 41 -12.67 17.28 -12.27
CA LYS A 41 -11.30 16.99 -11.82
C LYS A 41 -10.89 17.81 -10.59
N LYS A 42 -11.33 19.06 -10.48
CA LYS A 42 -11.03 19.91 -9.31
C LYS A 42 -11.74 19.40 -8.05
N THR A 43 -13.01 19.01 -8.17
CA THR A 43 -13.79 18.51 -7.02
C THR A 43 -13.35 17.10 -6.61
N SER A 44 -12.99 16.25 -7.57
CA SER A 44 -12.36 14.95 -7.32
C SER A 44 -11.07 15.07 -6.51
N LYS A 45 -10.19 16.00 -6.89
CA LYS A 45 -8.95 16.26 -6.15
C LYS A 45 -9.21 16.68 -4.70
N ILE A 46 -10.21 17.52 -4.45
CA ILE A 46 -10.60 17.93 -3.10
C ILE A 46 -11.15 16.72 -2.33
N ASN A 47 -12.07 15.97 -2.92
CA ASN A 47 -12.64 14.79 -2.25
C ASN A 47 -11.58 13.72 -1.94
N ASN A 48 -10.60 13.53 -2.81
CA ASN A 48 -9.47 12.64 -2.57
C ASN A 48 -8.59 13.09 -1.41
N ILE A 49 -8.43 14.40 -1.20
CA ILE A 49 -7.75 14.93 -0.01
C ILE A 49 -8.59 14.64 1.24
N ILE A 50 -9.91 14.84 1.18
CA ILE A 50 -10.81 14.54 2.31
C ILE A 50 -10.77 13.05 2.67
N ILE A 51 -10.81 12.16 1.66
CA ILE A 51 -10.70 10.71 1.86
C ILE A 51 -9.35 10.36 2.52
N ALA A 52 -8.23 10.90 2.01
CA ALA A 52 -6.91 10.63 2.59
C ALA A 52 -6.79 11.12 4.03
N PHE A 53 -7.30 12.32 4.31
CA PHE A 53 -7.33 12.89 5.66
C PHE A 53 -8.24 12.07 6.58
N GLY A 54 -9.36 11.56 6.08
CA GLY A 54 -10.26 10.69 6.84
C GLY A 54 -9.63 9.39 7.30
N PHE A 55 -8.94 8.69 6.40
CA PHE A 55 -8.19 7.51 6.78
C PHE A 55 -7.06 7.82 7.75
N ALA A 56 -6.42 8.99 7.61
CA ALA A 56 -5.38 9.42 8.54
C ALA A 56 -5.94 9.70 9.95
N ILE A 57 -7.12 10.31 10.08
CA ILE A 57 -7.79 10.50 11.38
C ILE A 57 -8.14 9.14 11.99
N LEU A 58 -8.74 8.22 11.22
CA LEU A 58 -9.02 6.87 11.74
C LEU A 58 -7.75 6.18 12.24
N ALA A 59 -6.62 6.40 11.56
CA ALA A 59 -5.34 5.86 11.99
C ALA A 59 -4.74 6.53 13.22
N PHE A 60 -5.02 7.82 13.42
CA PHE A 60 -4.66 8.54 14.63
C PHE A 60 -5.45 8.02 15.84
N GLN A 61 -6.73 7.72 15.66
CA GLN A 61 -7.61 7.24 16.74
C GLN A 61 -7.37 5.77 17.10
N TYR A 62 -6.68 5.03 16.24
CA TYR A 62 -6.43 3.62 16.46
C TYR A 62 -5.39 3.41 17.57
N GLU A 63 -5.82 2.74 18.63
CA GLU A 63 -4.97 2.24 19.70
C GLU A 63 -5.06 0.71 19.72
N ARG A 64 -3.89 0.05 19.76
CA ARG A 64 -3.80 -1.41 19.85
C ARG A 64 -3.55 -1.80 21.30
N LEU A 65 -4.48 -2.53 21.91
CA LEU A 65 -4.49 -2.76 23.35
C LEU A 65 -3.66 -3.98 23.80
N ASP A 66 -3.36 -4.92 22.89
CA ASP A 66 -2.75 -6.21 23.22
C ASP A 66 -1.21 -6.25 23.08
N GLY A 67 -0.56 -5.13 22.73
CA GLY A 67 0.89 -5.09 22.63
C GLY A 67 1.49 -6.02 21.54
N SER A 68 0.73 -6.37 20.49
CA SER A 68 1.22 -7.25 19.41
C SER A 68 1.44 -6.55 18.05
N GLY A 69 2.03 -7.26 17.08
CA GLY A 69 2.24 -6.78 15.70
C GLY A 69 3.38 -5.78 15.49
N ASP A 70 3.51 -5.29 14.25
CA ASP A 70 4.60 -4.38 13.89
C ASP A 70 4.42 -2.95 14.44
N ILE A 71 3.18 -2.54 14.73
CA ILE A 71 2.90 -1.22 15.31
C ILE A 71 3.57 -1.03 16.67
N VAL A 72 3.61 -2.08 17.49
CA VAL A 72 4.26 -2.05 18.81
C VAL A 72 5.77 -1.96 18.69
N LYS A 73 6.36 -2.60 17.67
CA LYS A 73 7.78 -2.43 17.37
C LYS A 73 8.10 -1.00 16.95
N TYR A 74 7.19 -0.35 16.21
CA TYR A 74 7.32 1.05 15.83
C TYR A 74 7.18 1.98 17.02
N GLU A 75 6.27 1.69 17.94
CA GLU A 75 6.09 2.43 19.19
C GLU A 75 7.31 2.28 20.11
N ILE A 76 7.87 1.08 20.26
CA ILE A 76 9.13 0.86 20.99
C ILE A 76 10.26 1.68 20.37
N ALA A 77 10.39 1.68 19.04
CA ALA A 77 11.39 2.50 18.34
C ALA A 77 11.15 4.00 18.53
N TYR A 78 9.89 4.44 18.55
CA TYR A 78 9.50 5.81 18.82
C TYR A 78 9.88 6.23 20.25
N ASN A 79 9.57 5.40 21.25
CA ASN A 79 9.92 5.65 22.66
C ASN A 79 11.43 5.65 22.90
N TYR A 80 12.18 4.83 22.16
CA TYR A 80 13.64 4.89 22.19
C TYR A 80 14.14 6.24 21.64
N ILE A 81 13.66 6.65 20.45
CA ILE A 81 14.07 7.88 19.77
C ILE A 81 13.61 9.15 20.51
N SER A 82 12.46 9.12 21.19
CA SER A 82 11.91 10.28 21.91
C SER A 82 12.83 10.73 23.04
N ASN A 83 13.57 9.79 23.64
CA ASN A 83 14.52 10.04 24.72
C ASN A 83 15.85 10.66 24.25
N GLU A 84 16.14 10.61 22.94
CA GLU A 84 17.38 11.17 22.40
C GLU A 84 17.36 12.70 22.43
N ALA A 85 18.47 13.33 22.83
CA ALA A 85 18.55 14.79 22.96
C ALA A 85 18.72 15.50 21.61
N SER A 86 19.19 14.78 20.58
CA SER A 86 19.42 15.33 19.24
C SER A 86 19.28 14.28 18.15
N LEU A 87 18.97 14.74 16.93
CA LEU A 87 18.92 13.87 15.75
C LEU A 87 20.28 13.23 15.44
N SER A 88 21.40 13.88 15.79
CA SER A 88 22.74 13.29 15.63
C SER A 88 22.95 12.07 16.51
N GLN A 89 22.38 12.03 17.72
CA GLN A 89 22.49 10.88 18.61
C GLN A 89 21.70 9.68 18.07
N VAL A 90 20.49 9.92 17.54
CA VAL A 90 19.67 8.88 16.88
C VAL A 90 20.46 8.15 15.77
N PHE A 91 21.34 8.86 15.06
CA PHE A 91 22.12 8.31 13.94
C PHE A 91 23.53 7.84 14.31
N GLN A 92 23.89 7.78 15.59
CA GLN A 92 25.14 7.13 16.02
C GLN A 92 25.12 5.62 15.72
N ASP A 93 23.94 4.99 15.82
CA ASP A 93 23.76 3.60 15.45
C ASP A 93 23.68 3.40 13.93
N PHE A 94 24.58 2.56 13.40
CA PHE A 94 24.64 2.26 11.97
C PHE A 94 23.33 1.69 11.42
N TYR A 95 22.58 0.93 12.23
CA TYR A 95 21.26 0.43 11.86
C TYR A 95 20.28 1.56 11.55
N ASN A 96 20.30 2.64 12.33
CA ASN A 96 19.38 3.77 12.21
C ASN A 96 19.64 4.62 10.96
N ILE A 97 20.85 4.54 10.39
CA ILE A 97 21.20 5.22 9.13
C ILE A 97 20.39 4.64 7.95
N PHE A 98 20.15 3.32 7.93
CA PHE A 98 19.32 2.68 6.90
C PHE A 98 17.84 3.07 6.96
N TYR A 99 17.41 3.70 8.05
CA TYR A 99 16.05 4.17 8.29
C TYR A 99 16.03 5.68 8.54
N SER A 100 16.95 6.42 7.93
CA SER A 100 17.15 7.86 8.18
C SER A 100 15.87 8.70 8.05
N GLY A 101 15.08 8.50 7.01
CA GLY A 101 13.80 9.20 6.83
C GLY A 101 12.77 8.79 7.89
N TRP A 102 12.67 7.50 8.21
CA TRP A 102 11.75 7.00 9.24
C TRP A 102 12.08 7.58 10.61
N ASN A 103 13.34 7.48 11.02
CA ASN A 103 13.82 7.96 12.32
C ASN A 103 13.74 9.50 12.43
N THR A 104 13.92 10.22 11.31
CA THR A 104 13.69 11.67 11.26
C THR A 104 12.23 12.01 11.55
N VAL A 105 11.28 11.27 10.95
CA VAL A 105 9.85 11.46 11.23
C VAL A 105 9.56 11.17 12.70
N LEU A 106 10.03 10.03 13.24
CA LEU A 106 9.84 9.67 14.64
C LEU A 106 10.36 10.76 15.58
N TYR A 107 11.59 11.22 15.37
CA TYR A 107 12.22 12.26 16.18
C TYR A 107 11.40 13.55 16.20
N PHE A 108 11.02 14.09 15.03
CA PHE A 108 10.24 15.33 14.98
C PHE A 108 8.83 15.15 15.55
N THR A 109 8.18 14.02 15.31
CA THR A 109 6.88 13.74 15.94
C THR A 109 6.98 13.70 17.46
N ALA A 110 8.04 13.07 18.01
CA ALA A 110 8.28 13.01 19.43
C ALA A 110 8.51 14.39 20.04
N LYS A 111 9.36 15.21 19.42
CA LYS A 111 9.68 16.54 19.96
C LYS A 111 8.56 17.57 19.82
N ILE A 112 7.65 17.40 18.87
CA ILE A 112 6.57 18.38 18.62
C ILE A 112 5.26 17.97 19.30
N PHE A 113 4.89 16.68 19.22
CA PHE A 113 3.55 16.23 19.61
C PHE A 113 3.52 15.27 20.80
N ASP A 114 4.66 14.65 21.12
CA ASP A 114 4.80 13.65 22.19
C ASP A 114 3.72 12.54 22.17
N ASN A 115 3.32 12.11 20.98
CA ASN A 115 2.33 11.05 20.81
C ASN A 115 2.56 10.27 19.51
N PHE A 116 2.74 8.94 19.64
CA PHE A 116 2.99 8.01 18.53
C PHE A 116 1.85 7.99 17.49
N ASN A 117 0.61 8.30 17.88
CA ASN A 117 -0.54 8.30 16.97
C ASN A 117 -0.38 9.32 15.83
N TYR A 118 0.41 10.39 16.02
CA TYR A 118 0.76 11.31 14.93
C TYR A 118 1.63 10.66 13.86
N VAL A 119 2.45 9.66 14.21
CA VAL A 119 3.21 8.86 13.24
C VAL A 119 2.24 8.08 12.35
N ASN A 120 1.27 7.38 12.95
CA ASN A 120 0.22 6.66 12.20
C ASN A 120 -0.53 7.60 11.25
N PHE A 121 -0.93 8.77 11.75
CA PHE A 121 -1.57 9.82 10.97
C PHE A 121 -0.74 10.21 9.74
N ILE A 122 0.53 10.59 9.93
CA ILE A 122 1.41 11.07 8.85
C ILE A 122 1.58 10.01 7.77
N PHE A 123 1.89 8.77 8.14
CA PHE A 123 2.15 7.72 7.16
C PHE A 123 0.90 7.28 6.41
N VAL A 124 -0.26 7.21 7.08
CA VAL A 124 -1.53 6.89 6.43
C VAL A 124 -1.98 8.04 5.53
N LEU A 125 -1.78 9.30 5.94
CA LEU A 125 -2.04 10.47 5.09
C LEU A 125 -1.18 10.43 3.82
N ILE A 126 0.13 10.23 3.95
CA ILE A 126 1.05 10.10 2.80
C ILE A 126 0.57 8.97 1.89
N TYR A 127 0.23 7.81 2.47
CA TYR A 127 -0.22 6.66 1.73
C TYR A 127 -1.48 6.97 0.91
N TYR A 128 -2.59 7.35 1.53
CA TYR A 128 -3.82 7.59 0.76
C TYR A 128 -3.73 8.81 -0.16
N LYS A 129 -2.97 9.84 0.21
CA LYS A 129 -2.81 11.02 -0.63
C LYS A 129 -2.09 10.71 -1.93
N LEU A 130 -0.96 10.00 -1.85
CA LEU A 130 -0.19 9.66 -3.04
C LEU A 130 -0.94 8.67 -3.92
N LEU A 131 -1.64 7.73 -3.31
CA LEU A 131 -2.43 6.76 -4.03
C LEU A 131 -3.56 7.41 -4.81
N THR A 132 -4.42 8.17 -4.13
CA THR A 132 -5.55 8.83 -4.79
C THR A 132 -5.06 9.73 -5.93
N SER A 133 -3.86 10.31 -5.79
CA SER A 133 -3.19 11.05 -6.85
C SER A 133 -2.72 10.18 -8.04
N ILE A 134 -2.24 8.95 -7.80
CA ILE A 134 -1.96 7.96 -8.87
C ILE A 134 -3.27 7.60 -9.58
N VAL A 135 -4.32 7.26 -8.84
CA VAL A 135 -5.63 6.91 -9.41
C VAL A 135 -6.17 8.06 -10.26
N ASP A 136 -6.19 9.28 -9.73
CA ASP A 136 -6.63 10.49 -10.45
C ASP A 136 -5.81 10.76 -11.72
N LYS A 137 -4.50 10.46 -11.70
CA LYS A 137 -3.64 10.66 -12.86
C LYS A 137 -4.04 9.73 -14.01
N PHE A 138 -4.35 8.47 -13.69
CA PHE A 138 -4.59 7.47 -14.72
C PHE A 138 -6.08 7.30 -15.06
N ALA A 139 -7.03 7.70 -14.22
CA ALA A 139 -8.46 7.66 -14.53
C ALA A 139 -8.89 8.84 -15.44
N ASN A 140 -9.61 8.53 -16.53
CA ASN A 140 -10.11 9.50 -17.51
C ASN A 140 -11.61 9.71 -17.36
N THR A 141 -12.33 8.70 -16.89
CA THR A 141 -13.78 8.77 -16.67
C THR A 141 -14.12 8.59 -15.20
N LYS A 142 -15.26 9.16 -14.78
CA LYS A 142 -15.83 8.95 -13.44
C LYS A 142 -15.96 7.46 -13.10
N LYS A 143 -16.35 6.63 -14.08
CA LYS A 143 -16.54 5.19 -13.91
C LYS A 143 -15.22 4.49 -13.55
N GLU A 144 -14.14 4.79 -14.27
CA GLU A 144 -12.80 4.23 -13.99
C GLU A 144 -12.29 4.65 -12.61
N LEU A 145 -12.52 5.91 -12.23
CA LEU A 145 -12.14 6.44 -10.93
C LEU A 145 -12.88 5.74 -9.79
N ILE A 146 -14.21 5.63 -9.89
CA ILE A 146 -15.03 4.93 -8.89
C ILE A 146 -14.63 3.47 -8.80
N TYR A 147 -14.48 2.80 -9.95
CA TYR A 147 -14.09 1.39 -10.02
C TYR A 147 -12.80 1.15 -9.24
N LEU A 148 -11.77 1.95 -9.49
CA LEU A 148 -10.49 1.78 -8.80
C LEU A 148 -10.51 2.16 -7.34
N LEU A 149 -11.17 3.27 -6.98
CA LEU A 149 -11.27 3.67 -5.58
C LEU A 149 -12.03 2.61 -4.77
N PHE A 150 -13.09 2.05 -5.33
CA PHE A 150 -13.86 0.98 -4.69
C PHE A 150 -13.00 -0.27 -4.45
N PHE A 151 -12.35 -0.80 -5.49
CA PHE A 151 -11.49 -1.96 -5.32
C PHE A 151 -10.33 -1.67 -4.39
N PHE A 152 -9.76 -0.48 -4.44
CA PHE A 152 -8.66 -0.11 -3.56
C PHE A 152 -9.06 -0.10 -2.08
N ILE A 153 -10.20 0.50 -1.75
CA ILE A 153 -10.69 0.58 -0.36
C ILE A 153 -11.00 -0.81 0.18
N LEU A 154 -11.52 -1.69 -0.67
CA LEU A 154 -11.82 -3.08 -0.29
C LEU A 154 -10.57 -3.98 -0.28
N TYR A 155 -9.59 -3.69 -1.11
CA TYR A 155 -8.31 -4.41 -1.18
C TYR A 155 -7.42 -4.09 0.02
N LEU A 156 -7.40 -2.82 0.44
CA LEU A 156 -6.62 -2.34 1.57
C LEU A 156 -7.58 -2.03 2.70
N SER A 157 -8.10 -3.13 3.24
CA SER A 157 -8.94 -3.12 4.43
C SER A 157 -8.32 -2.22 5.50
N LEU A 158 -9.14 -1.55 6.32
CA LEU A 158 -8.70 -0.86 7.54
C LEU A 158 -7.67 -1.69 8.35
N PRO A 159 -7.87 -3.01 8.58
CA PRO A 159 -6.87 -3.90 9.18
C PRO A 159 -5.47 -3.87 8.52
N PHE A 160 -5.40 -3.75 7.20
CA PHE A 160 -4.15 -3.73 6.44
C PHE A 160 -3.33 -2.45 6.66
N LEU A 161 -4.00 -1.34 6.98
CA LEU A 161 -3.36 -0.07 7.31
C LEU A 161 -2.56 -0.14 8.61
N PHE A 162 -2.98 -0.96 9.57
CA PHE A 162 -2.45 -0.92 10.94
C PHE A 162 -1.33 -1.92 11.20
N THR A 163 -0.95 -2.71 10.19
CA THR A 163 0.08 -3.74 10.33
C THR A 163 1.39 -3.44 9.59
N THR A 164 1.38 -2.68 8.47
CA THR A 164 2.60 -2.53 7.64
C THR A 164 2.72 -1.18 6.90
N TYR A 165 2.04 -0.13 7.40
CA TYR A 165 1.94 1.17 6.72
C TYR A 165 3.29 1.80 6.33
N ARG A 166 4.37 1.59 7.11
CA ARG A 166 5.70 2.15 6.81
C ARG A 166 6.22 1.69 5.45
N ASN A 167 6.16 0.38 5.19
CA ASN A 167 6.66 -0.21 3.93
C ASN A 167 5.80 0.26 2.76
N GLN A 168 4.48 0.26 2.96
CA GLN A 168 3.52 0.64 1.94
C GLN A 168 3.64 2.11 1.55
N ALA A 169 3.75 3.00 2.53
CA ALA A 169 3.98 4.42 2.30
C ALA A 169 5.31 4.66 1.58
N SER A 170 6.39 4.00 2.00
CA SER A 170 7.68 4.08 1.31
C SER A 170 7.58 3.61 -0.15
N PHE A 171 6.96 2.46 -0.42
CA PHE A 171 6.73 1.97 -1.80
C PHE A 171 5.89 2.94 -2.61
N LEU A 172 4.87 3.54 -2.01
CA LEU A 172 3.99 4.45 -2.71
C LEU A 172 4.66 5.80 -3.03
N VAL A 173 5.55 6.29 -2.16
CA VAL A 173 6.42 7.44 -2.45
C VAL A 173 7.27 7.15 -3.69
N PHE A 174 7.83 5.93 -3.78
CA PHE A 174 8.58 5.49 -4.96
C PHE A 174 7.70 5.48 -6.22
N PHE A 175 6.53 4.82 -6.15
CA PHE A 175 5.62 4.69 -7.29
C PHE A 175 5.10 6.04 -7.75
N TYR A 176 4.76 6.93 -6.84
CA TYR A 176 4.35 8.28 -7.17
C TYR A 176 5.47 9.04 -7.90
N GLY A 177 6.72 8.93 -7.43
CA GLY A 177 7.88 9.51 -8.12
C GLY A 177 8.05 8.99 -9.55
N VAL A 178 7.96 7.68 -9.75
CA VAL A 178 8.08 7.05 -11.08
C VAL A 178 6.92 7.43 -12.00
N LEU A 179 5.70 7.29 -11.51
CA LEU A 179 4.48 7.37 -12.32
C LEU A 179 4.01 8.81 -12.52
N CYS A 180 4.18 9.69 -11.54
CA CYS A 180 3.53 10.99 -11.48
C CYS A 180 4.46 12.18 -11.72
N CYS A 181 5.74 12.08 -11.36
CA CYS A 181 6.65 13.22 -11.30
C CYS A 181 7.59 13.37 -12.51
N ASN A 182 8.15 14.58 -12.66
CA ASN A 182 9.23 14.87 -13.59
C ASN A 182 10.56 14.21 -13.15
N ARG A 183 11.61 14.30 -13.97
CA ARG A 183 12.88 13.61 -13.73
C ARG A 183 13.52 13.93 -12.37
N ILE A 184 13.59 15.20 -11.99
CA ILE A 184 14.26 15.63 -10.75
C ILE A 184 13.46 15.15 -9.53
N ALA A 185 12.16 15.45 -9.49
CA ALA A 185 11.29 15.04 -8.38
C ALA A 185 11.18 13.52 -8.28
N ARG A 186 11.24 12.78 -9.40
CA ARG A 186 11.30 11.32 -9.41
C ARG A 186 12.48 10.79 -8.60
N TYR A 187 13.70 11.26 -8.88
CA TYR A 187 14.89 10.77 -8.16
C TYR A 187 14.87 11.19 -6.69
N ALA A 188 14.43 12.42 -6.40
CA ALA A 188 14.26 12.87 -5.02
C ALA A 188 13.32 11.94 -4.23
N LEU A 189 12.17 11.59 -4.81
CA LEU A 189 11.22 10.68 -4.15
C LEU A 189 11.73 9.23 -4.07
N MET A 190 12.56 8.76 -5.01
CA MET A 190 13.22 7.46 -4.87
C MET A 190 14.17 7.43 -3.66
N ILE A 191 14.95 8.49 -3.45
CA ILE A 191 15.85 8.63 -2.30
C ILE A 191 15.05 8.71 -1.00
N VAL A 192 14.00 9.54 -0.96
CA VAL A 192 13.10 9.64 0.20
C VAL A 192 12.48 8.27 0.52
N SER A 193 11.99 7.55 -0.49
CA SER A 193 11.44 6.20 -0.31
C SER A 193 12.45 5.25 0.36
N ILE A 194 13.69 5.20 -0.12
CA ILE A 194 14.75 4.36 0.48
C ILE A 194 15.04 4.78 1.93
N SER A 195 15.08 6.09 2.20
CA SER A 195 15.29 6.62 3.56
C SER A 195 14.16 6.26 4.53
N LEU A 196 12.92 6.15 4.04
CA LEU A 196 11.77 5.71 4.84
C LEU A 196 11.79 4.20 5.07
N HIS A 197 12.22 3.42 4.07
CA HIS A 197 12.35 1.98 4.22
C HIS A 197 13.37 1.37 3.23
N PRO A 198 14.38 0.63 3.71
CA PRO A 198 15.44 0.08 2.85
C PRO A 198 14.94 -1.00 1.88
N ALA A 199 13.78 -1.63 2.12
CA ALA A 199 13.20 -2.56 1.14
C ALA A 199 12.89 -1.88 -0.21
N SER A 200 12.77 -0.55 -0.25
CA SER A 200 12.57 0.20 -1.50
C SER A 200 13.81 0.22 -2.40
N ILE A 201 14.99 -0.21 -1.89
CA ILE A 201 16.17 -0.47 -2.72
C ILE A 201 15.85 -1.52 -3.79
N PHE A 202 15.02 -2.52 -3.49
CA PHE A 202 14.56 -3.50 -4.48
C PHE A 202 13.83 -2.84 -5.66
N LEU A 203 12.97 -1.86 -5.36
CA LEU A 203 12.26 -1.08 -6.39
C LEU A 203 13.24 -0.29 -7.26
N LEU A 204 14.25 0.34 -6.64
CA LEU A 204 15.29 1.09 -7.34
C LEU A 204 16.11 0.17 -8.26
N LEU A 205 16.55 -0.99 -7.74
CA LEU A 205 17.31 -1.96 -8.51
C LEU A 205 16.52 -2.39 -9.75
N ILE A 206 15.26 -2.79 -9.61
CA ILE A 206 14.43 -3.16 -10.77
C ILE A 206 14.22 -1.97 -11.71
N TYR A 207 14.01 -0.75 -11.18
CA TYR A 207 13.87 0.44 -12.01
C TYR A 207 15.11 0.72 -12.86
N THR A 208 16.31 0.45 -12.34
CA THR A 208 17.55 0.56 -13.11
C THR A 208 17.71 -0.59 -14.12
N LEU A 209 17.40 -1.83 -13.70
CA LEU A 209 17.54 -3.03 -14.53
C LEU A 209 16.54 -3.09 -15.69
N LYS A 210 15.43 -2.35 -15.63
CA LYS A 210 14.41 -2.35 -16.70
C LYS A 210 14.96 -1.95 -18.08
N ASN A 211 16.03 -1.17 -18.11
CA ASN A 211 16.67 -0.72 -19.36
C ASN A 211 17.52 -1.84 -19.99
N ILE A 212 17.94 -2.82 -19.18
CA ILE A 212 18.79 -3.93 -19.56
C ILE A 212 17.93 -5.17 -19.83
N VAL A 213 16.97 -5.45 -18.95
CA VAL A 213 16.13 -6.64 -18.98
C VAL A 213 14.84 -6.35 -19.73
N ARG A 214 14.60 -7.05 -20.83
CA ARG A 214 13.36 -6.98 -21.60
C ARG A 214 12.52 -8.24 -21.39
N VAL A 215 11.40 -8.09 -20.67
CA VAL A 215 10.49 -9.20 -20.42
C VAL A 215 9.41 -9.29 -21.51
N ASN A 216 9.21 -10.49 -22.06
CA ASN A 216 8.06 -10.81 -22.90
C ASN A 216 6.91 -11.29 -22.01
N VAL A 217 5.70 -10.78 -22.26
CA VAL A 217 4.49 -11.15 -21.50
C VAL A 217 4.20 -12.65 -21.59
N ASN A 218 4.56 -13.29 -22.71
CA ASN A 218 4.39 -14.73 -22.88
C ASN A 218 5.22 -15.57 -21.89
N PHE A 219 6.29 -15.01 -21.30
CA PHE A 219 7.10 -15.71 -20.32
C PHE A 219 6.60 -15.53 -18.88
N LEU A 220 5.59 -14.69 -18.62
CA LEU A 220 5.06 -14.52 -17.26
C LEU A 220 4.59 -15.84 -16.61
N PRO A 221 3.87 -16.76 -17.31
CA PRO A 221 3.52 -18.05 -16.73
C PRO A 221 4.73 -18.91 -16.40
N LEU A 222 5.76 -18.91 -17.25
CA LEU A 222 7.01 -19.64 -16.99
C LEU A 222 7.74 -19.07 -15.77
N ILE A 223 7.81 -17.74 -15.66
CA ILE A 223 8.44 -17.06 -14.52
C ILE A 223 7.67 -17.33 -13.23
N LEU A 224 6.33 -17.40 -13.28
CA LEU A 224 5.49 -17.81 -12.14
C LEU A 224 5.82 -19.25 -11.70
N ILE A 225 5.90 -20.20 -12.64
CA ILE A 225 6.29 -21.59 -12.34
C ILE A 225 7.68 -21.61 -11.69
N LEU A 226 8.65 -20.89 -12.26
CA LEU A 226 9.99 -20.77 -11.67
C LEU A 226 9.93 -20.18 -10.26
N GLY A 227 9.08 -19.19 -10.01
CA GLY A 227 8.91 -18.59 -8.69
C GLY A 227 8.38 -19.54 -7.63
N PHE A 228 7.56 -20.53 -7.99
CA PHE A 228 7.18 -21.60 -7.07
C PHE A 228 8.32 -22.58 -6.78
N LEU A 229 9.20 -22.80 -7.76
CA LEU A 229 10.30 -23.77 -7.69
C LEU A 229 11.63 -23.20 -7.16
N ILE A 230 11.77 -21.87 -7.06
CA ILE A 230 13.06 -21.25 -6.73
C ILE A 230 13.40 -21.30 -5.24
N LYS A 231 12.40 -21.48 -4.35
CA LYS A 231 12.63 -21.44 -2.91
C LYS A 231 13.65 -22.47 -2.41
N PRO A 232 13.59 -23.77 -2.80
CA PRO A 232 14.63 -24.74 -2.46
C PRO A 232 16.03 -24.33 -2.95
N ILE A 233 16.12 -23.77 -4.15
CA ILE A 233 17.39 -23.31 -4.73
C ILE A 233 17.98 -22.18 -3.87
N ILE A 234 17.17 -21.16 -3.55
CA ILE A 234 17.60 -20.04 -2.72
C ILE A 234 17.99 -20.52 -1.32
N GLN A 235 17.23 -21.44 -0.72
CA GLN A 235 17.54 -21.99 0.60
C GLN A 235 18.90 -22.72 0.61
N LEU A 236 19.23 -23.46 -0.46
CA LEU A 236 20.53 -24.12 -0.61
C LEU A 236 21.70 -23.12 -0.65
N PHE A 237 21.55 -22.00 -1.38
CA PHE A 237 22.57 -20.95 -1.44
C PHE A 237 22.61 -20.05 -0.19
N SER A 238 21.53 -20.05 0.60
CA SER A 238 21.41 -19.18 1.76
C SER A 238 22.37 -19.55 2.89
N GLY A 239 22.87 -20.79 2.94
CA GLY A 239 23.85 -21.24 3.94
C GLY A 239 25.12 -20.39 3.99
N LEU A 240 25.62 -19.93 2.83
CA LEU A 240 26.82 -19.07 2.76
C LEU A 240 26.58 -17.67 3.35
N LEU A 241 25.35 -17.18 3.26
CA LEU A 241 24.98 -15.82 3.68
C LEU A 241 24.59 -15.74 5.16
N LEU A 242 24.36 -16.88 5.83
CA LEU A 242 24.05 -16.94 7.25
C LEU A 242 25.17 -16.38 8.15
N HIS A 243 26.42 -16.44 7.67
CA HIS A 243 27.58 -16.00 8.43
C HIS A 243 27.85 -14.49 8.34
N ILE A 244 27.12 -13.76 7.50
CA ILE A 244 27.29 -12.31 7.37
C ILE A 244 26.52 -11.61 8.51
N PRO A 245 27.19 -10.81 9.37
CA PRO A 245 26.53 -10.06 10.43
C PRO A 245 25.37 -9.21 9.89
N PHE A 246 24.26 -9.13 10.63
CA PHE A 246 23.01 -8.42 10.28
C PHE A 246 22.21 -8.99 9.09
N VAL A 247 22.84 -9.74 8.18
CA VAL A 247 22.18 -10.43 7.06
C VAL A 247 21.71 -11.82 7.47
N GLY A 248 22.53 -12.57 8.20
CA GLY A 248 22.24 -13.95 8.57
C GLY A 248 20.94 -14.12 9.35
N GLY A 249 20.70 -13.27 10.35
CA GLY A 249 19.45 -13.28 11.11
C GLY A 249 18.22 -12.99 10.24
N LYS A 250 18.34 -12.09 9.25
CA LYS A 250 17.24 -11.77 8.31
C LYS A 250 16.97 -12.93 7.35
N ILE A 251 18.00 -13.62 6.89
CA ILE A 251 17.87 -14.82 6.06
C ILE A 251 17.20 -15.94 6.87
N GLN A 252 17.64 -16.15 8.11
CA GLN A 252 17.04 -17.14 9.00
C GLN A 252 15.56 -16.84 9.24
N THR A 253 15.18 -15.58 9.44
CA THR A 253 13.75 -15.22 9.62
C THR A 253 12.95 -15.34 8.32
N TYR A 254 13.37 -14.68 7.24
CA TYR A 254 12.53 -14.43 6.06
C TYR A 254 12.68 -15.44 4.92
N ILE A 255 13.75 -16.26 4.93
CA ILE A 255 14.05 -17.22 3.86
C ILE A 255 13.98 -18.67 4.37
N MET A 256 14.58 -18.94 5.54
CA MET A 256 14.62 -20.29 6.12
C MET A 256 13.53 -20.55 7.16
N GLY A 257 13.09 -19.52 7.88
CA GLY A 257 12.18 -19.64 9.01
C GLY A 257 10.71 -19.52 8.64
N ASP A 258 9.87 -19.50 9.67
CA ASP A 258 8.40 -19.58 9.54
C ASP A 258 7.80 -18.45 8.72
N TRP A 259 8.41 -17.26 8.73
CA TRP A 259 7.91 -16.10 7.98
C TRP A 259 8.09 -16.26 6.46
N SER A 260 8.82 -17.28 6.02
CA SER A 260 8.94 -17.66 4.63
C SER A 260 7.83 -18.61 4.17
N ASN A 261 7.15 -19.30 5.10
CA ASN A 261 6.28 -20.44 4.86
C ASN A 261 4.81 -20.02 4.93
N TYR A 262 3.99 -20.53 4.00
CA TYR A 262 2.54 -20.40 4.11
C TYR A 262 2.01 -21.46 5.07
N ASP A 263 1.22 -21.05 6.08
CA ASP A 263 0.54 -21.99 6.97
C ASP A 263 -0.89 -22.25 6.46
N PHE A 264 -1.07 -23.35 5.73
CA PHE A 264 -2.38 -23.73 5.17
C PHE A 264 -3.43 -24.09 6.23
N SER A 265 -3.04 -24.24 7.50
CA SER A 265 -3.98 -24.42 8.60
C SER A 265 -4.63 -23.10 9.05
N ARG A 266 -4.03 -21.95 8.70
CA ARG A 266 -4.53 -20.62 9.07
C ARG A 266 -5.40 -20.03 7.98
N ALA A 267 -6.64 -19.70 8.32
CA ALA A 267 -7.56 -19.01 7.40
C ALA A 267 -6.98 -17.68 6.87
N SER A 268 -6.22 -16.94 7.67
CA SER A 268 -5.54 -15.71 7.25
C SER A 268 -4.59 -15.94 6.07
N ASP A 269 -3.86 -17.04 6.07
CA ASP A 269 -2.84 -17.36 5.09
C ASP A 269 -3.48 -17.88 3.80
N LEU A 270 -4.56 -18.66 3.91
CA LEU A 270 -5.38 -19.06 2.77
C LEU A 270 -5.98 -17.84 2.06
N LEU A 271 -6.52 -16.87 2.81
CA LEU A 271 -7.02 -15.62 2.24
C LEU A 271 -5.90 -14.81 1.57
N GLN A 272 -4.72 -14.77 2.19
CA GLN A 272 -3.56 -14.12 1.58
C GLN A 272 -3.15 -14.78 0.25
N ILE A 273 -3.20 -16.12 0.17
CA ILE A 273 -2.93 -16.87 -1.07
C ILE A 273 -3.97 -16.51 -2.13
N ILE A 274 -5.26 -16.48 -1.78
CA ILE A 274 -6.34 -16.10 -2.70
C ILE A 274 -6.13 -14.67 -3.23
N ASN A 275 -5.87 -13.70 -2.35
CA ASN A 275 -5.63 -12.31 -2.73
C ASN A 275 -4.39 -12.19 -3.64
N THR A 276 -3.33 -12.93 -3.33
CA THR A 276 -2.08 -12.93 -4.11
C THR A 276 -2.33 -13.50 -5.50
N ALA A 277 -3.06 -14.62 -5.58
CA ALA A 277 -3.46 -15.23 -6.84
C ALA A 277 -4.35 -14.28 -7.65
N GLY A 278 -5.34 -13.64 -7.02
CA GLY A 278 -6.22 -12.65 -7.64
C GLY A 278 -5.42 -11.51 -8.29
N ILE A 279 -4.42 -10.95 -7.59
CA ILE A 279 -3.56 -9.90 -8.15
C ILE A 279 -2.69 -10.45 -9.28
N VAL A 280 -2.04 -11.59 -9.08
CA VAL A 280 -1.18 -12.20 -10.09
C VAL A 280 -1.95 -12.43 -11.38
N PHE A 281 -3.13 -13.05 -11.31
CA PHE A 281 -3.97 -13.27 -12.47
C PHE A 281 -4.49 -11.97 -13.08
N THR A 282 -4.91 -11.00 -12.26
CA THR A 282 -5.34 -9.67 -12.76
C THR A 282 -4.24 -9.00 -13.57
N VAL A 283 -3.01 -8.98 -13.06
CA VAL A 283 -1.88 -8.29 -13.70
C VAL A 283 -1.44 -9.03 -14.97
N ILE A 284 -1.31 -10.35 -14.92
CA ILE A 284 -1.00 -11.19 -16.09
C ILE A 284 -2.05 -10.96 -17.19
N PHE A 285 -3.33 -11.06 -16.85
CA PHE A 285 -4.43 -10.91 -17.80
C PHE A 285 -4.46 -9.50 -18.40
N SER A 286 -4.22 -8.47 -17.57
CA SER A 286 -4.12 -7.08 -18.04
C SER A 286 -2.99 -6.91 -19.09
N PHE A 287 -1.82 -7.51 -18.85
CA PHE A 287 -0.73 -7.48 -19.83
C PHE A 287 -1.05 -8.21 -21.14
N TYR A 288 -1.78 -9.33 -21.07
CA TYR A 288 -2.23 -10.04 -22.27
C TYR A 288 -3.21 -9.21 -23.11
N ILE A 289 -4.17 -8.54 -22.46
CA ILE A 289 -5.10 -7.61 -23.14
C ILE A 289 -4.31 -6.50 -23.84
N LEU A 290 -3.41 -5.82 -23.12
CA LEU A 290 -2.60 -4.74 -23.70
C LEU A 290 -1.76 -5.20 -24.91
N LYS A 291 -1.20 -6.42 -24.83
CA LYS A 291 -0.46 -7.03 -25.94
C LYS A 291 -1.38 -7.31 -27.14
N ARG A 292 -2.54 -7.94 -26.90
CA ARG A 292 -3.52 -8.27 -27.95
C ARG A 292 -3.95 -7.03 -28.74
N HIS A 293 -4.22 -5.94 -28.02
CA HIS A 293 -4.59 -4.65 -28.60
C HIS A 293 -3.41 -3.81 -29.09
N ARG A 294 -2.18 -4.36 -29.12
CA ARG A 294 -0.96 -3.72 -29.62
C ARG A 294 -0.68 -2.34 -29.00
N ILE A 295 -1.01 -2.16 -27.72
CA ILE A 295 -0.77 -0.89 -27.03
C ILE A 295 0.74 -0.69 -26.85
N ALA A 296 1.24 0.44 -27.34
CA ALA A 296 2.65 0.80 -27.20
C ALA A 296 3.04 0.84 -25.72
N ARG A 297 4.16 0.17 -25.39
CA ARG A 297 4.66 0.15 -24.02
C ARG A 297 5.35 1.47 -23.69
N SER A 298 4.76 2.23 -22.78
CA SER A 298 5.42 3.37 -22.16
C SER A 298 6.57 2.91 -21.24
N ASP A 299 7.46 3.85 -20.89
CA ASP A 299 8.58 3.60 -19.98
C ASP A 299 8.16 3.02 -18.61
N TYR A 300 7.00 3.46 -18.09
CA TYR A 300 6.48 2.95 -16.84
C TYR A 300 5.81 1.58 -17.00
N ILE A 301 5.16 1.27 -18.12
CA ILE A 301 4.60 -0.09 -18.36
C ILE A 301 5.73 -1.11 -18.45
N SER A 302 6.85 -0.76 -19.09
CA SER A 302 8.04 -1.61 -19.13
C SER A 302 8.62 -1.83 -17.73
N PHE A 303 8.71 -0.78 -16.91
CA PHE A 303 9.09 -0.93 -15.50
C PHE A 303 8.16 -1.87 -14.74
N ILE A 304 6.83 -1.68 -14.84
CA ILE A 304 5.84 -2.49 -14.13
C ILE A 304 5.96 -3.97 -14.57
N LEU A 305 6.21 -4.25 -15.85
CA LEU A 305 6.36 -5.61 -16.34
C LEU A 305 7.62 -6.30 -15.79
N VAL A 306 8.76 -5.60 -15.82
CA VAL A 306 10.02 -6.15 -15.27
C VAL A 306 9.91 -6.32 -13.76
N TYR A 307 9.30 -5.34 -13.08
CA TYR A 307 8.99 -5.42 -11.65
C TYR A 307 8.15 -6.64 -11.33
N PHE A 308 6.99 -6.77 -11.98
CA PHE A 308 6.06 -7.86 -11.72
C PHE A 308 6.71 -9.22 -11.99
N ALA A 309 7.42 -9.37 -13.10
CA ALA A 309 8.16 -10.59 -13.42
C ALA A 309 9.21 -10.94 -12.34
N THR A 310 9.95 -9.95 -11.85
CA THR A 310 10.93 -10.18 -10.77
C THR A 310 10.23 -10.56 -9.47
N SER A 311 9.12 -9.89 -9.12
CA SER A 311 8.33 -10.21 -7.93
C SER A 311 7.70 -11.60 -7.97
N LEU A 312 7.32 -12.10 -9.17
CA LEU A 312 6.82 -13.46 -9.34
C LEU A 312 7.84 -14.53 -8.91
N LEU A 313 9.14 -14.27 -9.05
CA LEU A 313 10.18 -15.19 -8.57
C LEU A 313 10.11 -15.37 -7.05
N PHE A 314 9.56 -14.42 -6.30
CA PHE A 314 9.47 -14.48 -4.85
C PHE A 314 8.11 -14.97 -4.33
N VAL A 315 7.22 -15.48 -5.21
CA VAL A 315 5.85 -15.88 -4.83
C VAL A 315 5.81 -17.01 -3.78
N SER A 316 6.83 -17.87 -3.77
CA SER A 316 6.97 -18.98 -2.82
C SER A 316 7.38 -18.54 -1.40
N PHE A 317 7.80 -17.29 -1.21
CA PHE A 317 8.14 -16.72 0.09
C PHE A 317 6.99 -15.84 0.58
N GLN A 318 6.24 -16.29 1.59
CA GLN A 318 5.04 -15.59 2.08
C GLN A 318 5.27 -14.09 2.32
N THR A 319 6.30 -13.73 3.09
CA THR A 319 6.60 -12.32 3.40
C THR A 319 6.96 -11.51 2.15
N PHE A 320 7.73 -12.08 1.21
CA PHE A 320 8.12 -11.35 -0.01
C PHE A 320 6.97 -11.24 -1.00
N ALA A 321 6.14 -12.27 -1.17
CA ALA A 321 4.91 -12.21 -1.95
C ALA A 321 3.97 -11.13 -1.39
N GLN A 322 3.81 -11.08 -0.07
CA GLN A 322 3.03 -10.03 0.58
C GLN A 322 3.59 -8.63 0.27
N ARG A 323 4.89 -8.42 0.45
CA ARG A 323 5.50 -7.09 0.29
C ARG A 323 5.59 -6.65 -1.18
N TYR A 324 6.00 -7.53 -2.08
CA TYR A 324 6.33 -7.15 -3.45
C TYR A 324 5.21 -7.41 -4.46
N ILE A 325 4.22 -8.25 -4.12
CA ILE A 325 3.02 -8.46 -4.94
C ILE A 325 1.85 -7.73 -4.31
N LEU A 326 1.46 -8.08 -3.07
CA LEU A 326 0.26 -7.53 -2.45
C LEU A 326 0.39 -6.02 -2.13
N PHE A 327 1.40 -5.61 -1.38
CA PHE A 327 1.55 -4.20 -0.95
C PHE A 327 1.86 -3.27 -2.12
N CYS A 328 2.36 -3.83 -3.22
CA CYS A 328 2.70 -3.09 -4.42
C CYS A 328 1.54 -3.01 -5.42
N PHE A 329 0.33 -3.44 -5.05
CA PHE A 329 -0.86 -3.29 -5.89
C PHE A 329 -1.04 -1.90 -6.54
N PRO A 330 -0.79 -0.77 -5.84
CA PRO A 330 -0.87 0.57 -6.45
C PRO A 330 -0.01 0.75 -7.70
N LEU A 331 1.11 0.05 -7.82
CA LEU A 331 1.98 0.09 -8.98
C LEU A 331 1.30 -0.48 -10.23
N TYR A 332 0.37 -1.42 -10.08
CA TYR A 332 -0.29 -2.10 -11.19
C TYR A 332 -1.50 -1.33 -11.76
N ILE A 333 -1.97 -0.30 -11.05
CA ILE A 333 -3.10 0.55 -11.47
C ILE A 333 -3.01 1.00 -12.94
N PRO A 334 -1.88 1.53 -13.45
CA PRO A 334 -1.80 2.01 -14.82
C PRO A 334 -2.05 0.89 -15.85
N VAL A 335 -1.60 -0.33 -15.57
CA VAL A 335 -1.74 -1.48 -16.46
C VAL A 335 -3.18 -2.01 -16.43
N ILE A 336 -3.78 -2.09 -15.23
CA ILE A 336 -5.17 -2.55 -15.04
C ILE A 336 -6.16 -1.60 -15.74
N ILE A 337 -6.04 -0.29 -15.56
CA ILE A 337 -6.92 0.68 -16.25
C ILE A 337 -6.74 0.60 -17.75
N SER A 338 -5.49 0.57 -18.22
CA SER A 338 -5.21 0.57 -19.65
C SER A 338 -5.82 -0.68 -20.30
N ALA A 339 -5.74 -1.83 -19.64
CA ALA A 339 -6.39 -3.05 -20.08
C ALA A 339 -7.93 -2.93 -20.05
N PHE A 340 -8.49 -2.40 -18.97
CA PHE A 340 -9.94 -2.21 -18.82
C PHE A 340 -10.52 -1.26 -19.89
N ARG A 341 -9.75 -0.26 -20.33
CA ARG A 341 -10.17 0.66 -21.40
C ARG A 341 -10.33 -0.04 -22.73
N VAL A 342 -9.29 -0.76 -23.13
CA VAL A 342 -9.17 -1.30 -24.49
C VAL A 342 -9.79 -2.67 -24.65
N GLY A 343 -9.97 -3.41 -23.56
CA GLY A 343 -10.56 -4.74 -23.59
C GLY A 343 -12.01 -4.75 -24.09
N SER A 344 -12.41 -5.89 -24.65
CA SER A 344 -13.79 -6.26 -24.94
C SER A 344 -14.65 -6.34 -23.67
N SER A 345 -15.98 -6.38 -23.81
CA SER A 345 -16.90 -6.51 -22.67
C SER A 345 -16.62 -7.75 -21.82
N LEU A 346 -16.28 -8.88 -22.46
CA LEU A 346 -15.92 -10.12 -21.76
C LEU A 346 -14.61 -9.96 -20.98
N GLU A 347 -13.58 -9.35 -21.59
CA GLU A 347 -12.31 -9.09 -20.90
C GLU A 347 -12.49 -8.15 -19.71
N LYS A 348 -13.35 -7.13 -19.81
CA LYS A 348 -13.69 -6.25 -18.69
C LYS A 348 -14.43 -6.98 -17.57
N LEU A 349 -15.33 -7.91 -17.93
CA LEU A 349 -16.04 -8.75 -16.97
C LEU A 349 -15.05 -9.66 -16.22
N VAL A 350 -14.16 -10.33 -16.94
CA VAL A 350 -13.11 -11.19 -16.36
C VAL A 350 -12.16 -10.37 -15.48
N LEU A 351 -11.70 -9.20 -15.93
CA LEU A 351 -10.89 -8.30 -15.10
C LEU A 351 -11.62 -7.90 -13.81
N THR A 352 -12.91 -7.60 -13.90
CA THR A 352 -13.73 -7.27 -12.71
C THR A 352 -13.84 -8.45 -11.76
N PHE A 353 -14.07 -9.65 -12.28
CA PHE A 353 -14.09 -10.86 -11.47
C PHE A 353 -12.74 -11.10 -10.78
N LEU A 354 -11.63 -10.99 -11.51
CA LEU A 354 -10.28 -11.16 -10.93
C LEU A 354 -9.97 -10.09 -9.87
N MET A 355 -10.42 -8.85 -10.08
CA MET A 355 -10.31 -7.78 -9.09
C MET A 355 -11.14 -8.06 -7.83
N ILE A 356 -12.31 -8.70 -7.95
CA ILE A 356 -13.11 -9.13 -6.78
C ILE A 356 -12.34 -10.14 -5.93
N LEU A 357 -11.57 -11.05 -6.55
CA LEU A 357 -10.73 -12.00 -5.81
C LEU A 357 -9.60 -11.33 -5.01
N THR A 358 -9.29 -10.07 -5.30
CA THR A 358 -8.29 -9.32 -4.52
C THR A 358 -8.87 -8.76 -3.22
N ILE A 359 -10.20 -8.61 -3.13
CA ILE A 359 -10.85 -7.98 -1.98
C ILE A 359 -10.51 -8.74 -0.70
N ASP A 360 -10.02 -8.02 0.30
CA ASP A 360 -9.68 -8.61 1.59
C ASP A 360 -10.96 -8.89 2.38
N VAL A 361 -11.48 -10.12 2.29
CA VAL A 361 -12.73 -10.54 2.94
C VAL A 361 -12.71 -10.43 4.47
N ARG A 362 -11.53 -10.26 5.08
CA ARG A 362 -11.42 -9.93 6.51
C ARG A 362 -12.16 -8.63 6.82
N PHE A 363 -12.22 -7.69 5.87
CA PHE A 363 -13.01 -6.46 6.00
C PHE A 363 -14.48 -6.74 6.39
N PHE A 364 -15.10 -7.78 5.82
CA PHE A 364 -16.51 -8.09 6.07
C PHE A 364 -16.73 -9.02 7.26
N THR A 365 -15.69 -9.71 7.71
CA THR A 365 -15.79 -10.76 8.74
C THR A 365 -15.10 -10.38 10.04
N VAL A 366 -14.43 -9.22 10.11
CA VAL A 366 -13.70 -8.77 11.31
C VAL A 366 -14.59 -8.59 12.54
N PHE A 367 -15.88 -8.30 12.35
CA PHE A 367 -16.86 -8.18 13.44
C PHE A 367 -17.37 -9.54 13.95
N SER A 368 -17.34 -10.57 13.11
CA SER A 368 -17.94 -11.87 13.41
C SER A 368 -16.91 -12.96 13.67
N ASN A 369 -15.64 -12.73 13.31
CA ASN A 369 -14.56 -13.70 13.45
C ASN A 369 -13.38 -13.10 14.20
N ARG A 370 -13.23 -13.51 15.48
CA ARG A 370 -12.13 -13.10 16.36
C ARG A 370 -10.74 -13.43 15.79
N SER A 371 -10.62 -14.40 14.90
CA SER A 371 -9.34 -14.74 14.24
C SER A 371 -8.87 -13.67 13.24
N PHE A 372 -9.75 -12.74 12.87
CA PHE A 372 -9.44 -11.62 11.97
C PHE A 372 -9.37 -10.27 12.70
N VAL A 373 -9.63 -10.26 14.01
CA VAL A 373 -9.41 -9.10 14.87
C VAL A 373 -7.91 -8.83 14.96
N ILE A 374 -7.50 -7.61 14.60
CA ILE A 374 -6.09 -7.21 14.66
C ILE A 374 -5.80 -6.65 16.05
N GLY A 375 -5.39 -7.57 16.92
CA GLY A 375 -5.15 -7.28 18.33
C GLY A 375 -6.42 -6.86 19.08
N GLU A 376 -6.32 -6.75 20.40
CA GLU A 376 -7.46 -6.28 21.19
C GLU A 376 -7.77 -4.80 20.86
N GLY A 377 -9.05 -4.50 20.64
CA GLY A 377 -9.54 -3.16 20.35
C GLY A 377 -9.93 -2.85 18.90
N PHE A 378 -9.58 -3.67 17.90
CA PHE A 378 -10.09 -3.50 16.53
C PHE A 378 -11.31 -4.41 16.27
N PRO A 379 -12.39 -3.94 15.61
CA PRO A 379 -12.65 -2.59 15.12
C PRO A 379 -13.28 -1.66 16.16
N ASP A 380 -13.57 -2.17 17.37
CA ASP A 380 -14.40 -1.50 18.36
C ASP A 380 -13.86 -0.12 18.78
N ASN A 381 -12.55 0.05 18.96
CA ASN A 381 -11.91 1.32 19.29
C ASN A 381 -12.09 2.36 18.19
N ILE A 382 -12.09 1.96 16.92
CA ILE A 382 -12.25 2.88 15.78
C ILE A 382 -13.71 3.33 15.63
N ILE A 383 -14.66 2.46 15.98
CA ILE A 383 -16.09 2.75 15.88
C ILE A 383 -16.57 3.51 17.10
N ALA A 384 -16.08 3.14 18.28
CA ALA A 384 -16.35 3.81 19.54
C ALA A 384 -15.63 5.16 19.64
N SER A 385 -14.53 5.37 18.88
CA SER A 385 -13.88 6.68 18.73
C SER A 385 -14.68 7.65 17.86
N THR A 386 -15.96 7.83 18.13
CA THR A 386 -16.57 9.15 18.01
C THR A 386 -15.76 10.09 18.87
N VAL A 387 -15.19 11.15 18.28
CA VAL A 387 -14.30 11.99 19.05
C VAL A 387 -15.10 12.61 20.20
N ASN A 388 -14.62 12.39 21.43
CA ASN A 388 -14.85 13.24 22.59
C ASN A 388 -14.21 14.65 22.34
N ILE A 389 -14.45 15.28 21.17
CA ILE A 389 -13.97 16.63 20.84
C ILE A 389 -14.54 17.64 21.82
N PHE A 390 -15.71 17.36 22.40
CA PHE A 390 -16.32 18.18 23.45
C PHE A 390 -15.69 18.00 24.84
N ASN A 391 -14.73 17.08 25.02
CA ASN A 391 -13.93 16.98 26.24
C ASN A 391 -12.51 17.59 26.08
N LEU A 392 -12.20 18.16 24.90
CA LEU A 392 -10.95 18.84 24.58
C LEU A 392 -11.12 20.36 24.36
N LEU A 393 -12.32 20.89 24.61
CA LEU A 393 -12.63 22.31 24.81
C LEU A 393 -13.08 22.49 26.27
#